data_AF-A0A7J3ZIL3-F1
#
_entry.id   AF-A0A7J3ZIL3-F1
#
_cell.length_a   1.000
_cell.length_b   1.000
_cell.length_c   1.000
_cell.angle_alpha   90.00
_cell.angle_beta   90.00
_cell.angle_gamma   90.00
#
_symmetry.space_group_name_H-M   'P 1'
#
loop_
_entity.id
_entity.type
_entity.pdbx_description
1 polymer ?
#
loop_
_entity_poly.entity_id
_entity_poly.type
_entity_poly.pdbx_seq_one_letter_code
_entity_poly.pdbx_strand_id
1 'polypeptide(L)'
;MEEDLVSRLEELLSLMNSWEKRPVLKSGKIVIELVKLPERKTKSRYEPERLALHVRREDAFRGVIIQSREEYEDLHAALNTDKIRELISAITEVSKRRRVQEFEL
;
A
#
# COMPACT_ATOMS: atom_id res chain seq x y z
N MET A 1 19.94 -0.81 -15.72
CA MET A 1 19.25 -0.95 -14.40
C MET A 1 17.76 -1.13 -14.59
N GLU A 2 17.11 -0.29 -15.38
CA GLU A 2 15.66 -0.39 -15.62
C GLU A 2 15.26 -1.66 -16.39
N GLU A 3 16.02 -2.04 -17.42
CA GLU A 3 15.81 -3.30 -18.15
C GLU A 3 15.91 -4.55 -17.25
N ASP A 4 16.87 -4.59 -16.32
CA ASP A 4 17.04 -5.69 -15.37
C ASP A 4 15.87 -5.79 -14.38
N LEU A 5 15.30 -4.66 -13.96
CA LEU A 5 14.13 -4.66 -13.08
C LEU A 5 12.87 -5.15 -13.80
N VAL A 6 12.64 -4.69 -15.04
CA VAL A 6 11.48 -5.11 -15.83
C VAL A 6 11.51 -6.62 -16.06
N SER A 7 12.64 -7.18 -16.51
CA SER A 7 12.77 -8.63 -16.73
C SER A 7 12.51 -9.45 -15.48
N ARG A 8 13.01 -9.01 -14.32
CA ARG A 8 12.73 -9.69 -13.04
C ARG A 8 11.25 -9.64 -12.65
N LEU A 9 10.57 -8.53 -12.94
CA LEU A 9 9.13 -8.40 -12.67
C LEU A 9 8.30 -9.28 -13.61
N GLU A 10 8.71 -9.44 -14.87
CA GLU A 10 8.08 -10.37 -15.82
C GLU A 10 8.25 -11.84 -15.37
N GLU A 11 9.46 -12.22 -14.97
CA GLU A 11 9.73 -13.54 -14.39
C GLU A 11 8.85 -13.78 -13.16
N LEU A 12 8.79 -12.81 -12.25
CA LEU A 12 7.93 -12.87 -11.05
C LEU A 12 6.46 -13.03 -11.41
N LEU A 13 5.96 -12.27 -12.38
CA LEU A 13 4.57 -12.39 -12.84
C LEU A 13 4.28 -13.81 -13.34
N SER A 14 5.20 -14.43 -14.07
CA SER A 14 5.01 -15.80 -14.59
C SER A 14 5.02 -16.87 -13.49
N LEU A 15 5.86 -16.68 -12.46
CA LEU A 15 6.08 -17.67 -11.40
C LEU A 15 5.06 -17.59 -10.26
N MET A 16 4.48 -16.41 -10.02
CA MET A 16 3.55 -16.19 -8.93
C MET A 16 2.16 -16.76 -9.23
N ASN A 17 1.50 -17.27 -8.20
CA ASN A 17 0.09 -17.64 -8.23
C ASN A 17 -0.81 -16.40 -8.13
N SER A 18 -2.06 -16.52 -8.55
CA SER A 18 -3.04 -15.45 -8.37
C SER A 18 -3.22 -15.09 -6.89
N TRP A 19 -3.18 -13.80 -6.57
CA TRP A 19 -3.20 -13.22 -5.23
C TRP A 19 -2.00 -13.56 -4.34
N GLU A 20 -0.96 -14.21 -4.88
CA GLU A 20 0.31 -14.36 -4.17
C GLU A 20 0.91 -12.98 -3.89
N LYS A 21 1.50 -12.83 -2.70
CA LYS A 21 2.14 -11.60 -2.24
C LYS A 21 3.60 -11.86 -1.92
N ARG A 22 4.48 -10.94 -2.32
CA ARG A 22 5.92 -10.98 -1.99
C ARG A 22 6.36 -9.66 -1.38
N PRO A 23 6.87 -9.65 -0.14
CA PRO A 23 7.32 -8.41 0.49
C PRO A 23 8.54 -7.83 -0.26
N VAL A 24 8.48 -6.53 -0.52
CA VAL A 24 9.56 -5.77 -1.16
C VAL A 24 10.25 -4.88 -0.14
N LEU A 25 9.48 -4.26 0.75
CA LEU A 25 9.99 -3.31 1.74
C LEU A 25 9.19 -3.40 3.03
N LYS A 26 9.89 -3.28 4.16
CA LYS A 26 9.29 -3.01 5.48
C LYS A 26 9.89 -1.73 6.05
N SER A 27 9.04 -0.78 6.42
CA SER A 27 9.43 0.46 7.10
C SER A 27 8.61 0.62 8.37
N GLY A 28 9.26 0.42 9.53
CA GLY A 28 8.57 0.34 10.81
C GLY A 28 7.46 -0.72 10.79
N LYS A 29 6.21 -0.27 10.99
CA LYS A 29 5.01 -1.15 10.96
C LYS A 29 4.34 -1.23 9.59
N ILE A 30 4.87 -0.58 8.56
CA ILE A 30 4.30 -0.59 7.19
C ILE A 30 5.07 -1.58 6.33
N VAL A 31 4.34 -2.41 5.58
CA VAL A 31 4.86 -3.40 4.64
C VAL A 31 4.35 -3.07 3.25
N ILE A 32 5.26 -3.06 2.28
CA ILE A 32 4.96 -2.94 0.85
C ILE A 32 5.30 -4.28 0.20
N GLU A 33 4.33 -4.84 -0.52
CA GLU A 33 4.40 -6.15 -1.16
C GLU A 33 4.06 -6.01 -2.65
N LEU A 34 4.68 -6.82 -3.50
CA LEU A 34 4.14 -7.09 -4.83
C LEU A 34 3.00 -8.10 -4.69
N VAL A 35 1.91 -7.88 -5.42
CA VAL A 35 0.79 -8.82 -5.51
C VAL A 35 0.48 -9.12 -6.97
N LYS A 36 0.25 -10.39 -7.29
CA LYS A 36 -0.24 -10.80 -8.62
C LYS A 36 -1.76 -10.74 -8.65
N LEU A 37 -2.30 -9.87 -9.47
CA LEU A 37 -3.75 -9.80 -9.72
C LEU A 37 -4.11 -10.80 -10.81
N PRO A 38 -5.17 -11.61 -10.65
CA PRO A 38 -5.62 -12.53 -11.68
C PRO A 38 -6.16 -11.76 -12.89
N GLU A 39 -6.21 -12.43 -14.04
CA GLU A 39 -6.97 -11.91 -15.17
C GLU A 39 -8.44 -11.70 -14.80
N ARG A 40 -9.05 -10.67 -15.38
CA ARG A 40 -10.47 -10.35 -15.20
C ARG A 40 -11.12 -10.18 -16.57
N LYS A 41 -12.17 -10.96 -16.81
CA LYS A 41 -13.03 -10.81 -18.00
C LYS A 41 -14.37 -10.26 -17.54
N THR A 42 -14.73 -9.08 -18.02
CA THR A 42 -16.10 -8.57 -17.93
C THR A 42 -16.75 -8.64 -19.31
N LYS A 43 -18.05 -8.33 -19.39
CA LYS A 43 -18.77 -8.30 -20.68
C LYS A 43 -18.19 -7.31 -21.69
N SER A 44 -17.47 -6.28 -21.22
CA SER A 44 -16.94 -5.18 -22.04
C SER A 44 -15.43 -4.98 -21.97
N ARG A 45 -14.73 -5.65 -21.05
CA ARG A 45 -13.29 -5.44 -20.82
C ARG A 45 -12.57 -6.74 -20.48
N TYR A 46 -11.43 -6.94 -21.14
CA TYR A 46 -10.42 -7.91 -20.72
C TYR A 46 -9.30 -7.18 -19.99
N GLU A 47 -8.95 -7.65 -18.81
CA GLU A 47 -7.77 -7.22 -18.07
C GLU A 47 -6.87 -8.44 -17.84
N PRO A 48 -5.65 -8.46 -18.41
CA PRO A 48 -4.72 -9.57 -18.19
C PRO A 48 -4.24 -9.60 -16.74
N GLU A 49 -3.59 -10.71 -16.37
CA GLU A 49 -2.84 -10.76 -15.11
C GLU A 49 -1.78 -9.66 -15.07
N ARG A 50 -1.58 -9.09 -13.88
CA ARG A 50 -0.63 -7.99 -13.68
C ARG A 50 -0.10 -7.98 -12.26
N LEU A 51 1.08 -7.39 -12.08
CA LEU A 51 1.59 -7.05 -10.76
C LEU A 51 1.04 -5.71 -10.30
N ALA A 52 0.83 -5.58 -9.00
CA ALA A 52 0.46 -4.34 -8.32
C ALA A 52 1.22 -4.23 -6.99
N LEU A 53 1.20 -3.05 -6.39
CA LEU A 53 1.73 -2.85 -5.04
C LEU A 53 0.62 -3.00 -4.02
N HIS A 54 0.90 -3.70 -2.92
CA HIS A 54 0.03 -3.80 -1.77
C HIS A 54 0.71 -3.15 -0.57
N VAL A 55 0.09 -2.09 -0.03
CA VAL A 55 0.58 -1.36 1.14
C VAL A 55 -0.31 -1.67 2.33
N ARG A 56 0.28 -2.20 3.41
CA ARG A 56 -0.46 -2.59 4.62
C ARG A 56 0.33 -2.33 5.89
N ARG A 57 -0.35 -2.38 7.03
CA ARG A 57 0.32 -2.54 8.34
C ARG A 57 0.77 -4.00 8.49
N GLU A 58 1.86 -4.23 9.20
CA GLU A 58 2.46 -5.56 9.41
C GLU A 58 1.47 -6.58 10.01
N ASP A 59 0.67 -6.13 10.95
CA ASP A 59 -0.37 -6.90 11.66
C ASP A 59 -1.77 -6.73 11.05
N ALA A 60 -1.87 -6.01 9.93
CA ALA A 60 -3.13 -5.87 9.20
C ALA A 60 -3.19 -6.87 8.04
N PHE A 61 -4.29 -7.62 7.98
CA PHE A 61 -4.63 -8.45 6.82
C PHE A 61 -5.12 -7.61 5.63
N ARG A 62 -5.71 -6.44 5.90
CA ARG A 62 -6.21 -5.50 4.90
C ARG A 62 -5.15 -4.46 4.56
N GLY A 63 -5.15 -4.04 3.31
CA GLY A 63 -4.26 -2.99 2.80
C GLY A 63 -4.84 -2.35 1.54
N VAL A 64 -4.12 -1.36 1.03
CA VAL A 64 -4.45 -0.67 -0.22
C VAL A 64 -3.65 -1.31 -1.35
N ILE A 65 -4.33 -1.62 -2.45
CA ILE A 65 -3.66 -2.08 -3.68
C ILE A 65 -3.55 -0.88 -4.61
N ILE A 66 -2.32 -0.56 -5.01
CA ILE A 66 -1.97 0.50 -5.94
C ILE A 66 -1.63 -0.16 -7.27
N GLN A 67 -2.42 0.14 -8.30
CA GLN A 67 -2.38 -0.53 -9.59
C GLN A 67 -1.84 0.36 -10.72
N SER A 68 -1.79 1.67 -10.50
CA SER A 68 -1.29 2.62 -11.48
C SER A 68 -0.26 3.59 -10.87
N ARG A 69 0.53 4.19 -11.76
CA ARG A 69 1.46 5.26 -11.39
C ARG A 69 0.72 6.49 -10.84
N GLU A 70 -0.42 6.84 -11.44
CA GLU A 70 -1.27 7.96 -11.01
C GLU A 70 -1.77 7.76 -9.57
N GLU A 71 -2.29 6.57 -9.24
CA GLU A 71 -2.72 6.25 -7.87
C GLU A 71 -1.57 6.37 -6.86
N TYR A 72 -0.36 5.98 -7.26
CA TYR A 72 0.84 6.14 -6.42
C TYR A 72 1.20 7.62 -6.22
N GLU A 73 1.22 8.41 -7.30
CA GLU A 73 1.57 9.83 -7.27
C GLU A 73 0.56 10.62 -6.43
N ASP A 74 -0.73 10.33 -6.57
CA ASP A 74 -1.81 10.92 -5.77
C ASP A 74 -1.67 10.58 -4.28
N LEU A 75 -1.44 9.30 -3.95
CA LEU A 75 -1.23 8.88 -2.57
C LEU A 75 0.01 9.56 -1.97
N HIS A 76 1.10 9.60 -2.72
CA HIS A 76 2.34 10.26 -2.30
C HIS A 76 2.12 11.75 -2.04
N ALA A 77 1.41 12.45 -2.92
CA ALA A 77 1.08 13.86 -2.73
C ALA A 77 0.19 14.08 -1.49
N ALA A 78 -0.85 13.26 -1.33
CA ALA A 78 -1.75 13.34 -0.18
C ALA A 78 -1.00 13.16 1.15
N LEU A 79 -0.13 12.15 1.25
CA LEU A 79 0.64 11.87 2.47
C LEU A 79 1.67 12.96 2.81
N ASN A 80 2.14 13.71 1.81
CA ASN A 80 3.13 14.77 1.99
C ASN A 80 2.52 16.17 2.17
N THR A 81 1.20 16.29 2.16
CA THR A 81 0.54 17.58 2.37
C THR A 81 0.61 18.01 3.84
N ASP A 82 0.96 19.28 4.10
CA ASP A 82 1.09 19.82 5.47
C ASP A 82 -0.19 19.65 6.30
N LYS A 83 -1.35 19.78 5.65
CA LYS A 83 -2.67 19.54 6.27
C LYS A 83 -2.77 18.18 6.94
N ILE A 84 -2.23 17.11 6.34
CA ILE A 84 -2.25 15.76 6.95
C ILE A 84 -1.33 15.70 8.16
N ARG A 85 -0.15 16.35 8.10
CA ARG A 85 0.81 16.40 9.21
C ARG A 85 0.24 17.14 10.41
N GLU A 86 -0.43 18.27 10.18
CA GLU A 86 -1.13 19.03 11.21
C GLU A 86 -2.25 18.22 11.84
N LEU A 87 -3.06 17.52 11.03
CA LEU A 87 -4.14 16.65 11.52
C LEU A 87 -3.61 15.53 12.41
N ILE A 88 -2.53 14.84 12.02
CA ILE A 88 -1.90 13.79 12.83
C ILE A 88 -1.42 14.35 14.18
N SER A 89 -0.84 15.55 14.17
CA SER A 89 -0.37 16.22 15.38
C SER A 89 -1.53 16.56 16.32
N ALA A 90 -2.62 17.13 15.77
CA ALA A 90 -3.83 17.45 16.53
C ALA A 90 -4.50 16.19 17.12
N ILE A 91 -4.61 15.10 16.34
CA ILE A 91 -5.15 13.82 16.83
C ILE A 91 -4.32 13.28 18.00
N THR A 92 -3.00 13.38 17.91
CA THR A 92 -2.08 12.93 18.96
C THR A 92 -2.29 13.72 20.23
N GLU A 93 -2.40 15.05 20.13
CA GLU A 93 -2.63 15.93 21.27
C GLU A 93 -3.98 15.69 21.94
N VAL A 94 -5.05 15.53 21.16
CA VAL A 94 -6.39 15.19 21.69
C VAL A 94 -6.36 13.86 22.45
N SER A 95 -5.66 12.86 21.90
CA SER A 95 -5.54 11.54 22.52
C SER A 95 -4.78 11.60 23.84
N LYS A 96 -3.71 12.40 23.92
CA LYS A 96 -2.95 12.62 25.17
C LYS A 96 -3.81 13.24 26.26
N ARG A 97 -4.55 14.31 25.93
CA ARG A 97 -5.41 15.01 26.90
C ARG A 97 -6.48 14.12 27.50
N ARG A 98 -7.15 13.31 26.66
CA ARG A 98 -8.15 12.34 27.14
C ARG A 98 -7.53 11.30 28.07
N ARG A 99 -6.35 10.79 27.72
CA ARG A 99 -5.64 9.82 28.54
C ARG A 99 -5.28 10.38 29.91
N VAL A 100 -4.85 11.65 30.02
CA VAL A 100 -4.55 12.29 31.31
C VAL A 100 -5.82 12.42 32.17
N GLN A 101 -6.96 12.82 31.59
CA GLN A 101 -8.23 12.91 32.31
C GLN A 101 -8.72 11.56 32.86
N GLU A 102 -8.47 10.45 32.17
CA GLU A 102 -8.81 9.11 32.67
C GLU A 102 -7.98 8.67 33.89
N PHE A 103 -6.80 9.25 34.11
CA PHE A 103 -5.93 8.92 35.26
C PHE A 103 -6.12 9.84 36.47
N GLU A 104 -6.84 10.95 36.33
CA GLU A 104 -7.16 11.88 37.43
C GLU A 104 -8.50 11.58 38.13
N LEU A 105 -9.13 10.43 37.83
CA LEU A 105 -10.40 9.96 38.41
C LEU A 105 -10.21 8.95 39.54
#